data_AF-A0A257Y0D6-F1
#
_entry.id   AF-A0A257Y0D6-F1
#
_cell.length_a   1.000
_cell.length_b   1.000
_cell.length_c   1.000
_cell.angle_alpha   90.00
_cell.angle_beta   90.00
_cell.angle_gamma   90.00
#
_symmetry.space_group_name_H-M   'P 1'
#
loop_
_entity.id
_entity.type
_entity.pdbx_description
1 polymer ?
#
loop_
_entity_poly.entity_id
_entity_poly.type
_entity_poly.pdbx_seq_one_letter_code
_entity_poly.pdbx_strand_id
1 'polypeptide(L)'
;MESKAIQLMKSHFDALSQTIPEESVEFWFARDLMEPLGYARWENFQTAIRRAIESCETTGYTAEDHFRGVTKMIEIGKGGQRPVDDFMLTRYACYLIAQNGDPRKEPIAFAQSYFAIQTRKQELIEDRMRLQARLDARERLRESEKTLSQNIYERGVDDTGFGRIRSRGDAALFGGHTTQAMKDRFGITQTRPLADFLPTLTIAAKNLATEMTNHNVSQDDLRGEHAITREHVQNNQSVRAMLDQRGIKPEALPPEEDIKKLERRVKAEEKKLVKRAGKLPAPKNKD
;
A
#
# COMPACT_ATOMS: atom_id res chain seq x y z
N MET A 1 -1.12 22.35 -16.43
CA MET A 1 0.08 23.21 -16.42
C MET A 1 1.13 22.71 -15.43
N GLU A 2 0.74 22.29 -14.22
CA GLU A 2 1.64 21.75 -13.19
C GLU A 2 2.59 20.63 -13.67
N SER A 3 2.11 19.66 -14.47
CA SER A 3 2.96 18.54 -14.92
C SER A 3 4.17 18.94 -15.77
N LYS A 4 4.09 20.01 -16.56
CA LYS A 4 5.21 20.46 -17.40
C LYS A 4 6.26 21.21 -16.58
N ALA A 5 5.82 22.03 -15.62
CA ALA A 5 6.73 22.71 -14.69
C ALA A 5 7.48 21.72 -13.79
N ILE A 6 6.80 20.67 -13.28
CA ILE A 6 7.43 19.58 -12.52
C ILE A 6 8.50 18.89 -13.38
N GLN A 7 8.17 18.53 -14.63
CA GLN A 7 9.12 17.86 -15.52
C GLN A 7 10.34 18.74 -15.83
N LEU A 8 10.13 20.04 -16.07
CA LEU A 8 11.22 20.98 -16.34
C LEU A 8 12.14 21.17 -15.13
N MET A 9 11.56 21.38 -13.94
CA MET A 9 12.34 21.47 -12.69
C MET A 9 13.10 20.17 -12.44
N LYS A 10 12.45 19.01 -12.59
CA LYS A 10 13.11 17.71 -12.45
C LYS A 10 14.29 17.57 -13.41
N SER A 11 14.10 17.86 -14.71
CA SER A 11 15.20 17.77 -15.69
C SER A 11 16.35 18.72 -15.38
N HIS A 12 16.06 19.91 -14.82
CA HIS A 12 17.07 20.86 -14.44
C HIS A 12 17.88 20.38 -13.22
N PHE A 13 17.22 19.80 -12.22
CA PHE A 13 17.88 19.18 -11.07
C PHE A 13 18.69 17.94 -11.48
N ASP A 14 18.13 17.06 -12.30
CA ASP A 14 18.82 15.87 -12.79
C ASP A 14 20.09 16.26 -13.59
N ALA A 15 20.07 17.37 -14.33
CA ALA A 15 21.22 17.87 -15.08
C ALA A 15 22.34 18.44 -14.19
N LEU A 16 22.04 18.85 -12.95
CA LEU A 16 23.03 19.30 -11.97
C LEU A 16 23.65 18.14 -11.17
N SER A 17 23.14 16.92 -11.35
CA SER A 17 23.67 15.75 -10.67
C SER A 17 25.07 15.41 -11.16
N GLN A 18 25.89 14.93 -10.23
CA GLN A 18 27.22 14.41 -10.46
C GLN A 18 27.25 12.97 -9.93
N THR A 19 28.15 12.15 -10.47
CA THR A 19 28.34 10.78 -9.99
C THR A 19 29.76 10.64 -9.46
N ILE A 20 29.92 10.02 -8.29
CA ILE A 20 31.24 9.63 -7.81
C ILE A 20 31.71 8.46 -8.68
N PRO A 21 32.79 8.59 -9.48
CA PRO A 21 33.18 7.58 -10.48
C PRO A 21 33.41 6.18 -9.92
N GLU A 22 33.75 6.08 -8.64
CA GLU A 22 34.14 4.83 -7.97
C GLU A 22 32.99 4.19 -7.17
N GLU A 23 31.97 4.95 -6.77
CA GLU A 23 30.91 4.48 -5.87
C GLU A 23 29.52 4.44 -6.53
N SER A 24 29.37 4.94 -7.75
CA SER A 24 28.07 5.10 -8.45
C SER A 24 27.02 5.89 -7.66
N VAL A 25 27.47 6.67 -6.66
CA VAL A 25 26.61 7.51 -5.85
C VAL A 25 26.37 8.83 -6.56
N GLU A 26 25.09 9.13 -6.78
CA GLU A 26 24.65 10.41 -7.33
C GLU A 26 24.62 11.47 -6.23
N PHE A 27 25.20 12.63 -6.52
CA PHE A 27 25.25 13.76 -5.59
C PHE A 27 25.09 15.10 -6.32
N TRP A 28 24.81 16.14 -5.54
CA TRP A 28 24.74 17.52 -6.00
C TRP A 28 25.62 18.41 -5.14
N PHE A 29 26.17 19.46 -5.74
CA PHE A 29 26.80 20.54 -4.97
C PHE A 29 25.74 21.52 -4.47
N ALA A 30 25.79 21.84 -3.18
CA ALA A 30 24.85 22.79 -2.59
C ALA A 30 24.92 24.18 -3.26
N ARG A 31 26.11 24.64 -3.64
CA ARG A 31 26.29 25.90 -4.41
C ARG A 31 25.50 25.93 -5.70
N ASP A 32 25.37 24.79 -6.38
CA ASP A 32 24.67 24.70 -7.69
C ASP A 32 23.15 24.62 -7.51
N LEU A 33 22.67 24.16 -6.35
CA LEU A 33 21.24 24.10 -6.03
C LEU A 33 20.69 25.40 -5.43
N MET A 34 21.56 26.31 -4.98
CA MET A 34 21.19 27.53 -4.29
C MET A 34 20.22 28.40 -5.12
N GLU A 35 20.60 28.74 -6.36
CA GLU A 35 19.80 29.57 -7.25
C GLU A 35 18.52 28.85 -7.74
N PRO A 36 18.57 27.57 -8.19
CA PRO A 36 17.37 26.79 -8.51
C PRO A 36 16.34 26.70 -7.38
N LEU A 37 16.79 26.72 -6.12
CA LEU A 37 15.92 26.72 -4.93
C LEU A 37 15.49 28.14 -4.49
N GLY A 38 15.87 29.18 -5.23
CA GLY A 38 15.47 30.56 -5.02
C GLY A 38 16.27 31.30 -3.94
N TYR A 39 17.44 30.79 -3.56
CA TYR A 39 18.34 31.46 -2.63
C TYR A 39 19.37 32.29 -3.40
N ALA A 40 19.41 33.60 -3.15
CA ALA A 40 20.39 34.49 -3.77
C ALA A 40 21.69 34.62 -2.97
N ARG A 41 21.67 34.27 -1.67
CA ARG A 41 22.79 34.42 -0.74
C ARG A 41 23.09 33.10 -0.05
N TRP A 42 24.37 32.77 0.04
CA TRP A 42 24.86 31.51 0.59
C TRP A 42 24.47 31.33 2.05
N GLU A 43 24.54 32.38 2.87
CA GLU A 43 24.26 32.32 4.32
C GLU A 43 22.80 31.89 4.59
N ASN A 44 21.88 32.34 3.75
CA ASN A 44 20.47 31.97 3.84
C ASN A 44 20.26 30.52 3.43
N PHE A 45 20.96 30.04 2.40
CA PHE A 45 20.86 28.65 1.98
C PHE A 45 21.52 27.70 2.98
N GLN A 46 22.67 28.09 3.54
CA GLN A 46 23.35 27.36 4.60
C GLN A 46 22.44 27.19 5.83
N THR A 47 21.59 28.18 6.13
CA THR A 47 20.59 28.05 7.20
C THR A 47 19.56 26.95 6.89
N ALA A 48 19.09 26.84 5.63
CA ALA A 48 18.21 25.76 5.22
C ALA A 48 18.90 24.38 5.25
N ILE A 49 20.17 24.31 4.85
CA ILE A 49 20.99 23.10 4.94
C ILE A 49 21.14 22.64 6.40
N ARG A 50 21.42 23.56 7.34
CA ARG A 50 21.54 23.22 8.77
C ARG A 50 20.25 22.63 9.34
N ARG A 51 19.08 23.22 9.01
CA ARG A 51 17.79 22.65 9.41
C ARG A 51 17.57 21.25 8.83
N ALA A 52 18.01 21.03 7.59
CA ALA A 52 17.93 19.72 6.95
C ALA A 52 18.86 18.68 7.62
N ILE A 53 20.06 19.09 8.03
CA ILE A 53 20.99 18.27 8.82
C ILE A 53 20.37 17.89 10.16
N GLU A 54 19.86 18.86 10.92
CA GLU A 54 19.19 18.63 12.22
C GLU A 54 18.00 17.65 12.07
N SER A 55 17.23 17.78 10.98
CA SER A 55 16.12 16.87 10.66
C SER A 55 16.60 15.45 10.33
N CYS A 56 17.72 15.31 9.62
CA CYS A 56 18.36 14.03 9.33
C CYS A 56 18.79 13.31 10.63
N GLU A 57 19.47 14.02 11.52
CA GLU A 57 19.95 13.48 12.79
C GLU A 57 18.79 13.10 13.72
N THR A 58 17.76 13.96 13.79
CA THR A 58 16.57 13.70 14.63
C THR A 58 15.79 12.47 14.16
N THR A 59 15.83 12.15 12.87
CA THR A 59 15.19 10.95 12.30
C THR A 59 16.04 9.69 12.44
N GLY A 60 17.25 9.80 13.03
CA GLY A 60 18.14 8.68 13.34
C GLY A 60 19.13 8.32 12.24
N TYR A 61 19.29 9.15 11.20
CA TYR A 61 20.27 8.95 10.14
C TYR A 61 21.57 9.71 10.42
N THR A 62 22.69 9.16 9.96
CA THR A 62 24.01 9.82 10.04
C THR A 62 24.06 10.96 9.03
N ALA A 63 24.16 12.21 9.50
CA ALA A 63 24.17 13.37 8.60
C ALA A 63 25.34 13.38 7.62
N GLU A 64 26.52 12.89 8.01
CA GLU A 64 27.72 12.88 7.17
C GLU A 64 27.57 11.97 5.92
N ASP A 65 26.71 10.96 5.98
CA ASP A 65 26.40 10.08 4.84
C ASP A 65 25.62 10.83 3.73
N HIS A 66 24.97 11.94 4.11
CA HIS A 66 24.06 12.67 3.24
C HIS A 66 24.50 14.11 2.95
N PHE A 67 25.23 14.74 3.87
CA PHE A 67 25.68 16.13 3.85
C PHE A 67 27.19 16.19 4.11
N ARG A 68 28.00 16.01 3.05
CA ARG A 68 29.46 16.03 3.19
C ARG A 68 30.01 17.41 2.88
N GLY A 69 30.59 18.07 3.88
CA GLY A 69 31.28 19.34 3.69
C GLY A 69 32.50 19.20 2.78
N VAL A 70 32.62 20.07 1.78
CA VAL A 70 33.72 20.09 0.81
C VAL A 70 34.13 21.51 0.45
N THR A 71 35.30 21.66 -0.17
CA THR A 71 35.74 22.93 -0.75
C THR A 71 35.56 22.88 -2.26
N LYS A 72 34.80 23.82 -2.82
CA LYS A 72 34.61 23.98 -4.26
C LYS A 72 35.44 25.15 -4.77
N MET A 73 36.10 24.98 -5.91
CA MET A 73 36.76 26.08 -6.62
C MET A 73 35.73 26.78 -7.50
N ILE A 74 35.58 28.09 -7.31
CA ILE A 74 34.72 28.93 -8.17
C ILE A 74 35.57 29.90 -8.98
N GLU A 75 35.14 30.18 -10.20
CA GLU A 75 35.79 31.17 -11.06
C GLU A 75 35.43 32.59 -10.61
N ILE A 76 36.43 33.46 -10.56
CA ILE A 76 36.32 34.88 -10.28
C ILE A 76 36.77 35.68 -11.50
N GLY A 77 36.40 36.96 -11.55
CA GLY A 77 36.68 37.83 -12.69
C GLY A 77 38.12 37.72 -13.20
N LYS A 78 38.26 37.65 -14.53
CA LYS A 78 39.53 37.44 -15.27
C LYS A 78 40.16 36.04 -15.08
N GLY A 79 39.35 35.00 -14.89
CA GLY A 79 39.82 33.60 -14.89
C GLY A 79 40.57 33.17 -13.64
N GLY A 80 40.55 33.99 -12.58
CA GLY A 80 41.06 33.56 -11.28
C GLY A 80 40.13 32.52 -10.67
N GLN A 81 40.61 31.74 -9.70
CA GLN A 81 39.76 30.83 -8.93
C GLN A 81 39.91 31.09 -7.44
N ARG A 82 38.84 30.88 -6.69
CA ARG A 82 38.83 31.00 -5.23
C ARG A 82 38.20 29.75 -4.60
N PRO A 83 38.79 29.18 -3.52
CA PRO A 83 38.15 28.14 -2.74
C PRO A 83 37.00 28.72 -1.92
N VAL A 84 35.86 28.04 -1.94
CA VAL A 84 34.69 28.35 -1.11
C VAL A 84 34.11 27.08 -0.48
N ASP A 85 33.53 27.22 0.70
CA ASP A 85 32.84 26.11 1.37
C ASP A 85 31.58 25.72 0.59
N ASP A 86 31.34 24.41 0.52
CA ASP A 86 30.20 23.80 -0.15
C ASP A 86 29.84 22.45 0.51
N PHE A 87 28.78 21.81 0.04
CA PHE A 87 28.38 20.47 0.45
C PHE A 87 28.15 19.59 -0.78
N MET A 88 28.59 18.33 -0.70
CA MET A 88 28.04 17.25 -1.51
C MET A 88 26.78 16.75 -0.81
N LEU A 89 25.68 16.76 -1.56
CA LEU A 89 24.35 16.41 -1.10
C LEU A 89 23.87 15.17 -1.83
N THR A 90 23.48 14.15 -1.09
CA THR A 90 22.74 13.03 -1.68
C THR A 90 21.33 13.46 -2.09
N ARG A 91 20.64 12.63 -2.86
CA ARG A 91 19.23 12.86 -3.21
C ARG A 91 18.34 13.04 -1.97
N TYR A 92 18.61 12.28 -0.92
CA TYR A 92 17.91 12.38 0.35
C TYR A 92 18.15 13.74 1.03
N ALA A 93 19.39 14.22 1.07
CA ALA A 93 19.72 15.55 1.58
C ALA A 93 18.99 16.66 0.80
N CYS A 94 18.94 16.56 -0.54
CA CYS A 94 18.19 17.49 -1.37
C CYS A 94 16.69 17.53 -1.02
N TYR A 95 16.07 16.37 -0.73
CA TYR A 95 14.68 16.31 -0.27
C TYR A 95 14.49 16.96 1.10
N LEU A 96 15.40 16.71 2.05
CA LEU A 96 15.32 17.34 3.38
C LEU A 96 15.50 18.85 3.31
N ILE A 97 16.38 19.37 2.44
CA ILE A 97 16.53 20.80 2.20
C ILE A 97 15.24 21.40 1.62
N ALA A 98 14.63 20.73 0.65
CA ALA A 98 13.36 21.18 0.08
C ALA A 98 12.20 21.15 1.09
N GLN A 99 12.16 20.15 1.98
CA GLN A 99 11.14 20.05 3.03
C GLN A 99 11.32 21.13 4.12
N ASN A 100 12.56 21.43 4.51
CA ASN A 100 12.89 22.34 5.62
C ASN A 100 13.26 23.77 5.17
N GLY A 101 13.19 24.06 3.88
CA GLY A 101 13.51 25.37 3.30
C GLY A 101 12.47 26.45 3.60
N ASP A 102 12.80 27.70 3.24
CA ASP A 102 11.89 28.85 3.40
C ASP A 102 10.66 28.74 2.44
N PRO A 103 9.43 28.55 2.95
CA PRO A 103 8.23 28.41 2.11
C PRO A 103 7.85 29.70 1.37
N ARG A 104 8.48 30.84 1.65
CA ARG A 104 8.30 32.08 0.87
C ARG A 104 8.98 32.01 -0.50
N LYS A 105 9.86 31.02 -0.71
CA LYS A 105 10.51 30.78 -2.00
C LYS A 105 9.65 29.86 -2.84
N GLU A 106 9.27 30.32 -4.03
CA GLU A 106 8.39 29.58 -4.94
C GLU A 106 8.88 28.15 -5.23
N PRO A 107 10.18 27.88 -5.48
CA PRO A 107 10.66 26.51 -5.66
C PRO A 107 10.47 25.60 -4.44
N ILE A 108 10.62 26.16 -3.23
CA ILE A 108 10.44 25.42 -1.96
C ILE A 108 8.96 25.14 -1.73
N ALA A 109 8.10 26.14 -1.85
CA ALA A 109 6.65 25.98 -1.71
C ALA A 109 6.10 24.94 -2.71
N PHE A 110 6.62 24.98 -3.94
CA PHE A 110 6.28 24.01 -4.97
C PHE A 110 6.71 22.59 -4.60
N ALA A 111 7.94 22.40 -4.12
CA ALA A 111 8.43 21.10 -3.68
C ALA A 111 7.62 20.54 -2.49
N GLN A 112 7.29 21.37 -1.50
CA GLN A 112 6.43 20.98 -0.37
C GLN A 112 5.02 20.57 -0.82
N SER A 113 4.40 21.34 -1.72
CA SER A 113 3.11 21.00 -2.33
C SER A 113 3.19 19.69 -3.11
N TYR A 114 4.25 19.50 -3.89
CA TYR A 114 4.50 18.27 -4.62
C TYR A 114 4.61 17.06 -3.66
N PHE A 115 5.38 17.17 -2.58
CA PHE A 115 5.49 16.09 -1.59
C PHE A 115 4.13 15.76 -0.96
N ALA A 116 3.36 16.76 -0.54
CA ALA A 116 2.02 16.53 0.00
C ALA A 116 1.10 15.79 -1.01
N ILE A 117 1.13 16.18 -2.28
CA ILE A 117 0.38 15.52 -3.35
C ILE A 117 0.88 14.11 -3.61
N GLN A 118 2.20 13.88 -3.62
CA GLN A 118 2.76 12.55 -3.86
C GLN A 118 2.49 11.61 -2.71
N THR A 119 2.66 12.04 -1.46
CA THR A 119 2.28 11.26 -0.28
C THR A 119 0.81 10.89 -0.34
N ARG A 120 -0.07 11.86 -0.67
CA ARG A 120 -1.50 11.56 -0.83
C ARG A 120 -1.79 10.56 -1.95
N LYS A 121 -1.07 10.64 -3.07
CA LYS A 121 -1.19 9.66 -4.16
C LYS A 121 -0.75 8.27 -3.72
N GLN A 122 0.34 8.18 -2.97
CA GLN A 122 0.87 6.91 -2.46
C GLN A 122 -0.11 6.27 -1.46
N GLU A 123 -0.64 7.04 -0.51
CA GLU A 123 -1.69 6.58 0.41
C GLU A 123 -2.90 6.00 -0.34
N LEU A 124 -3.38 6.70 -1.38
CA LEU A 124 -4.50 6.24 -2.20
C LEU A 124 -4.18 4.96 -2.98
N ILE A 125 -2.94 4.78 -3.43
CA ILE A 125 -2.48 3.55 -4.09
C ILE A 125 -2.44 2.40 -3.09
N GLU A 126 -1.90 2.62 -1.89
CA GLU A 126 -1.85 1.62 -0.83
C GLU A 126 -3.24 1.19 -0.36
N ASP A 127 -4.15 2.15 -0.17
CA ASP A 127 -5.56 1.89 0.08
C ASP A 127 -6.15 1.01 -1.04
N ARG A 128 -5.90 1.35 -2.30
CA ARG A 128 -6.38 0.56 -3.44
C ARG A 128 -5.79 -0.86 -3.45
N MET A 129 -4.50 -1.02 -3.16
CA MET A 129 -3.86 -2.33 -3.10
C MET A 129 -4.45 -3.18 -1.98
N ARG A 130 -4.68 -2.61 -0.79
CA ARG A 130 -5.36 -3.28 0.32
C ARG A 130 -6.76 -3.74 -0.06
N LEU A 131 -7.52 -2.88 -0.74
CA LEU A 131 -8.86 -3.21 -1.21
C LEU A 131 -8.86 -4.33 -2.26
N GLN A 132 -7.92 -4.29 -3.20
CA GLN A 132 -7.75 -5.35 -4.21
C GLN A 132 -7.41 -6.69 -3.57
N ALA A 133 -6.43 -6.71 -2.65
CA ALA A 133 -6.07 -7.93 -1.94
C ALA A 133 -7.26 -8.55 -1.18
N ARG A 134 -8.14 -7.71 -0.63
CA ARG A 134 -9.36 -8.16 0.04
C ARG A 134 -10.39 -8.74 -0.94
N LEU A 135 -10.55 -8.15 -2.12
CA LEU A 135 -11.40 -8.68 -3.19
C LEU A 135 -10.91 -10.05 -3.64
N ASP A 136 -9.60 -10.18 -3.88
CA ASP A 136 -8.99 -11.45 -4.31
C ASP A 136 -9.14 -12.54 -3.24
N ALA A 137 -8.92 -12.20 -1.97
CA ALA A 137 -9.14 -13.14 -0.86
C ALA A 137 -10.61 -13.58 -0.76
N ARG A 138 -11.56 -12.66 -0.96
CA ARG A 138 -13.00 -12.95 -0.92
C ARG A 138 -13.43 -13.86 -2.05
N GLU A 139 -12.88 -13.68 -3.25
CA GLU A 139 -13.17 -14.52 -4.41
C GLU A 139 -12.59 -15.93 -4.20
N ARG A 140 -11.35 -16.05 -3.70
CA ARG A 140 -10.76 -17.36 -3.33
C ARG A 140 -11.62 -18.11 -2.31
N LEU A 141 -12.07 -17.42 -1.25
CA LEU A 141 -12.98 -18.02 -0.27
C LEU A 141 -14.30 -18.48 -0.92
N ARG A 142 -14.81 -17.71 -1.88
CA ARG A 142 -16.05 -18.08 -2.59
C ARG A 142 -15.85 -19.32 -3.44
N GLU A 143 -14.71 -19.43 -4.13
CA GLU A 143 -14.34 -20.59 -4.94
C GLU A 143 -14.18 -21.84 -4.06
N SER A 144 -13.45 -21.74 -2.94
CA SER A 144 -13.24 -22.85 -2.02
C SER A 144 -14.53 -23.31 -1.33
N GLU A 145 -15.40 -22.37 -0.93
CA GLU A 145 -16.72 -22.68 -0.38
C GLU A 145 -17.63 -23.34 -1.42
N LYS A 146 -17.55 -22.92 -2.70
CA LYS A 146 -18.29 -23.55 -3.80
C LYS A 146 -17.82 -24.98 -4.03
N THR A 147 -16.51 -25.21 -4.07
CA THR A 147 -15.92 -26.55 -4.19
C THR A 147 -16.36 -27.42 -3.01
N LEU A 148 -16.32 -26.91 -1.78
CA LEU A 148 -16.76 -27.64 -0.61
C LEU A 148 -18.24 -28.01 -0.70
N SER A 149 -19.09 -27.05 -1.06
CA SER A 149 -20.53 -27.30 -1.23
C SER A 149 -20.80 -28.41 -2.25
N GLN A 150 -20.10 -28.43 -3.39
CA GLN A 150 -20.25 -29.48 -4.40
C GLN A 150 -19.76 -30.84 -3.89
N ASN A 151 -18.57 -30.85 -3.30
CA ASN A 151 -17.92 -32.04 -2.78
C ASN A 151 -18.80 -32.76 -1.74
N ILE A 152 -19.35 -32.02 -0.77
CA ILE A 152 -20.15 -32.59 0.30
C ILE A 152 -21.56 -32.98 -0.17
N TYR A 153 -22.09 -32.31 -1.21
CA TYR A 153 -23.39 -32.63 -1.79
C TYR A 153 -23.40 -34.03 -2.39
N GLU A 154 -22.35 -34.37 -3.16
CA GLU A 154 -22.13 -35.71 -3.70
C GLU A 154 -21.95 -36.79 -2.60
N ARG A 155 -21.67 -36.35 -1.36
CA ARG A 155 -21.45 -37.19 -0.17
C ARG A 155 -22.65 -37.20 0.79
N GLY A 156 -23.82 -36.78 0.31
CA GLY A 156 -25.09 -36.90 1.03
C GLY A 156 -25.41 -35.76 1.99
N VAL A 157 -24.84 -34.57 1.78
CA VAL A 157 -25.18 -33.36 2.54
C VAL A 157 -26.00 -32.40 1.68
N ASP A 158 -27.15 -31.96 2.19
CA ASP A 158 -28.00 -30.98 1.50
C ASP A 158 -27.57 -29.53 1.80
N ASP A 159 -28.21 -28.57 1.13
CA ASP A 159 -27.94 -27.13 1.33
C ASP A 159 -28.15 -26.69 2.78
N THR A 160 -29.12 -27.29 3.49
CA THR A 160 -29.38 -26.99 4.90
C THR A 160 -28.25 -27.50 5.79
N GLY A 161 -27.74 -28.70 5.52
CA GLY A 161 -26.57 -29.30 6.16
C GLY A 161 -25.31 -28.49 5.90
N PHE A 162 -25.10 -28.00 4.68
CA PHE A 162 -23.97 -27.11 4.38
C PHE A 162 -24.03 -25.82 5.23
N GLY A 163 -25.22 -25.23 5.36
CA GLY A 163 -25.44 -24.07 6.24
C GLY A 163 -25.06 -24.34 7.69
N ARG A 164 -25.39 -25.53 8.22
CA ARG A 164 -25.03 -25.97 9.59
C ARG A 164 -23.54 -26.21 9.74
N ILE A 165 -22.91 -26.91 8.79
CA ILE A 165 -21.45 -27.15 8.77
C ILE A 165 -20.70 -25.83 8.81
N ARG A 166 -21.04 -24.89 7.91
CA ARG A 166 -20.41 -23.57 7.86
C ARG A 166 -20.58 -22.79 9.16
N SER A 167 -21.78 -22.81 9.75
CA SER A 167 -22.04 -22.13 11.02
C SER A 167 -21.24 -22.71 12.19
N ARG A 168 -21.07 -24.03 12.23
CA ARG A 168 -20.23 -24.72 13.23
C ARG A 168 -18.74 -24.45 13.00
N GLY A 169 -18.30 -24.40 11.75
CA GLY A 169 -16.93 -23.98 11.40
C GLY A 169 -16.64 -22.55 11.86
N ASP A 170 -17.56 -21.61 11.58
CA ASP A 170 -17.48 -20.24 12.08
C ASP A 170 -17.40 -20.20 13.61
N ALA A 171 -18.24 -20.96 14.32
CA ALA A 171 -18.15 -21.03 15.78
C ALA A 171 -16.78 -21.51 16.26
N ALA A 172 -16.16 -22.48 15.59
CA ALA A 172 -14.81 -22.93 15.93
C ALA A 172 -13.74 -21.85 15.64
N LEU A 173 -13.85 -21.13 14.53
CA LEU A 173 -12.89 -20.10 14.15
C LEU A 173 -13.03 -18.83 15.01
N PHE A 174 -14.24 -18.48 15.42
CA PHE A 174 -14.55 -17.24 16.13
C PHE A 174 -14.75 -17.44 17.65
N GLY A 175 -14.07 -18.42 18.25
CA GLY A 175 -14.08 -18.58 19.71
C GLY A 175 -15.46 -18.87 20.32
N GLY A 176 -16.32 -19.58 19.59
CA GLY A 176 -17.68 -19.94 19.98
C GLY A 176 -18.77 -19.10 19.31
N HIS A 177 -18.43 -18.03 18.58
CA HIS A 177 -19.40 -17.20 17.90
C HIS A 177 -19.83 -17.79 16.56
N THR A 178 -21.10 -18.17 16.44
CA THR A 178 -21.68 -18.62 15.17
C THR A 178 -21.67 -17.51 14.11
N THR A 179 -21.91 -17.87 12.85
CA THR A 179 -22.09 -16.88 11.77
C THR A 179 -23.10 -15.79 12.15
N GLN A 180 -24.19 -16.18 12.81
CA GLN A 180 -25.25 -15.25 13.21
C GLN A 180 -24.79 -14.31 14.32
N ALA A 181 -24.14 -14.84 15.36
CA ALA A 181 -23.60 -14.03 16.45
C ALA A 181 -22.58 -12.99 15.94
N MET A 182 -21.74 -13.37 14.97
CA MET A 182 -20.81 -12.42 14.34
C MET A 182 -21.52 -11.36 13.50
N LYS A 183 -22.60 -11.71 12.77
CA LYS A 183 -23.41 -10.72 12.05
C LYS A 183 -24.06 -9.72 12.99
N ASP A 184 -24.62 -10.20 14.09
CA ASP A 184 -25.28 -9.35 15.09
C ASP A 184 -24.27 -8.40 15.73
N ARG A 185 -23.08 -8.91 16.08
CA ARG A 185 -21.97 -8.11 16.62
C ARG A 185 -21.52 -7.00 15.67
N PHE A 186 -21.52 -7.26 14.36
CA PHE A 186 -21.12 -6.29 13.34
C PHE A 186 -22.27 -5.42 12.81
N GLY A 187 -23.49 -5.60 13.30
CA GLY A 187 -24.66 -4.87 12.80
C GLY A 187 -24.99 -5.17 11.33
N ILE A 188 -24.67 -6.38 10.86
CA ILE A 188 -24.87 -6.80 9.47
C ILE A 188 -26.31 -7.27 9.27
N THR A 189 -26.96 -6.82 8.19
CA THR A 189 -28.29 -7.31 7.83
C THR A 189 -28.27 -8.81 7.47
N GLN A 190 -29.31 -9.54 7.87
CA GLN A 190 -29.32 -11.01 7.75
C GLN A 190 -29.11 -11.55 6.33
N THR A 191 -29.59 -10.80 5.33
CA THR A 191 -29.48 -11.15 3.91
C THR A 191 -28.05 -11.03 3.37
N ARG A 192 -27.14 -10.36 4.10
CA ARG A 192 -25.77 -10.14 3.65
C ARG A 192 -24.82 -11.23 4.18
N PRO A 193 -23.87 -11.71 3.37
CA PRO A 193 -22.84 -12.63 3.83
C PRO A 193 -21.91 -12.00 4.87
N LEU A 194 -21.57 -12.73 5.93
CA LEU A 194 -20.60 -12.29 6.94
C LEU A 194 -19.23 -11.97 6.31
N ALA A 195 -18.78 -12.82 5.37
CA ALA A 195 -17.50 -12.69 4.68
C ALA A 195 -17.30 -11.35 3.96
N ASP A 196 -18.38 -10.65 3.58
CA ASP A 196 -18.31 -9.34 2.92
C ASP A 196 -17.84 -8.21 3.87
N PHE A 197 -17.79 -8.47 5.17
CA PHE A 197 -17.42 -7.52 6.23
C PHE A 197 -16.20 -7.98 7.03
N LEU A 198 -15.67 -9.16 6.73
CA LEU A 198 -14.49 -9.67 7.40
C LEU A 198 -13.20 -8.99 6.88
N PRO A 199 -12.20 -8.77 7.76
CA PRO A 199 -10.85 -8.41 7.35
C PRO A 199 -10.22 -9.47 6.44
N THR A 200 -9.27 -9.04 5.59
CA THR A 200 -8.55 -9.94 4.66
C THR A 200 -7.91 -11.13 5.37
N LEU A 201 -7.32 -10.91 6.55
CA LEU A 201 -6.72 -11.96 7.36
C LEU A 201 -7.75 -13.03 7.77
N THR A 202 -8.92 -12.60 8.24
CA THR A 202 -9.99 -13.51 8.65
C THR A 202 -10.57 -14.28 7.46
N ILE A 203 -10.70 -13.63 6.30
CA ILE A 203 -11.12 -14.30 5.05
C ILE A 203 -10.10 -15.38 4.67
N ALA A 204 -8.80 -15.07 4.74
CA ALA A 204 -7.73 -16.03 4.43
C ALA A 204 -7.71 -17.21 5.42
N ALA A 205 -7.89 -16.95 6.72
CA ALA A 205 -7.99 -18.00 7.73
C ALA A 205 -9.17 -18.95 7.46
N LYS A 206 -10.35 -18.38 7.15
CA LYS A 206 -11.52 -19.16 6.78
C LYS A 206 -11.30 -19.95 5.50
N ASN A 207 -10.65 -19.35 4.50
CA ASN A 207 -10.31 -20.03 3.24
C ASN A 207 -9.38 -21.23 3.49
N LEU A 208 -8.34 -21.05 4.31
CA LEU A 208 -7.43 -22.15 4.65
C LEU A 208 -8.16 -23.31 5.31
N ALA A 209 -9.03 -23.04 6.29
CA ALA A 209 -9.83 -24.09 6.94
C ALA A 209 -10.76 -24.81 5.94
N THR A 210 -11.38 -24.06 5.02
CA THR A 210 -12.21 -24.63 3.95
C THR A 210 -11.40 -25.50 3.00
N GLU A 211 -10.22 -25.06 2.56
CA GLU A 211 -9.34 -25.84 1.68
C GLU A 211 -8.82 -27.12 2.35
N MET A 212 -8.42 -27.06 3.63
CA MET A 212 -8.06 -28.26 4.40
C MET A 212 -9.23 -29.24 4.46
N THR A 213 -10.45 -28.73 4.67
CA THR A 213 -11.66 -29.57 4.68
C THR A 213 -11.93 -30.20 3.31
N ASN A 214 -11.80 -29.42 2.22
CA ASN A 214 -11.91 -29.96 0.85
C ASN A 214 -10.94 -31.10 0.59
N HIS A 215 -9.70 -30.92 1.02
CA HIS A 215 -8.64 -31.92 0.86
C HIS A 215 -8.97 -33.19 1.66
N ASN A 216 -9.25 -33.07 2.96
CA ASN A 216 -9.46 -34.21 3.85
C ASN A 216 -10.75 -34.98 3.52
N VAL A 217 -11.85 -34.27 3.19
CA VAL A 217 -13.11 -34.90 2.76
C VAL A 217 -12.92 -35.73 1.49
N SER A 218 -12.07 -35.27 0.57
CA SER A 218 -11.77 -35.99 -0.67
C SER A 218 -10.83 -37.16 -0.42
N GLN A 219 -9.75 -36.94 0.35
CA GLN A 219 -8.72 -37.93 0.64
C GLN A 219 -9.28 -39.13 1.41
N ASP A 220 -10.10 -38.87 2.44
CA ASP A 220 -10.59 -39.88 3.37
C ASP A 220 -12.01 -40.38 3.03
N ASP A 221 -12.55 -39.97 1.88
CA ASP A 221 -13.93 -40.22 1.43
C ASP A 221 -14.98 -40.03 2.54
N LEU A 222 -14.89 -38.91 3.26
CA LEU A 222 -15.79 -38.62 4.38
C LEU A 222 -17.22 -38.43 3.88
N ARG A 223 -18.19 -39.15 4.46
CA ARG A 223 -19.60 -39.09 4.03
C ARG A 223 -20.55 -38.64 5.12
N GLY A 224 -21.61 -37.95 4.71
CA GLY A 224 -22.66 -37.45 5.57
C GLY A 224 -22.25 -36.26 6.44
N GLU A 225 -23.27 -35.53 6.91
CA GLU A 225 -23.09 -34.24 7.58
C GLU A 225 -22.22 -34.34 8.84
N HIS A 226 -22.39 -35.39 9.64
CA HIS A 226 -21.72 -35.49 10.94
C HIS A 226 -20.20 -35.65 10.81
N ALA A 227 -19.73 -36.52 9.92
CA ALA A 227 -18.30 -36.73 9.69
C ALA A 227 -17.63 -35.46 9.15
N ILE A 228 -18.24 -34.86 8.11
CA ILE A 228 -17.75 -33.65 7.45
C ILE A 228 -17.78 -32.45 8.41
N THR A 229 -18.82 -32.33 9.25
CA THR A 229 -18.86 -31.28 10.27
C THR A 229 -17.67 -31.40 11.23
N ARG A 230 -17.38 -32.61 11.70
CA ARG A 230 -16.28 -32.84 12.65
C ARG A 230 -14.94 -32.41 12.07
N GLU A 231 -14.70 -32.81 10.82
CA GLU A 231 -13.53 -32.44 10.05
C GLU A 231 -13.42 -30.91 9.90
N HIS A 232 -14.50 -30.28 9.45
CA HIS A 232 -14.53 -28.83 9.25
C HIS A 232 -14.31 -28.05 10.55
N VAL A 233 -14.90 -28.49 11.66
CA VAL A 233 -14.72 -27.88 12.98
C VAL A 233 -13.27 -28.03 13.45
N GLN A 234 -12.67 -29.21 13.30
CA GLN A 234 -11.28 -29.47 13.70
C GLN A 234 -10.28 -28.61 12.91
N ASN A 235 -10.50 -28.44 11.60
CA ASN A 235 -9.68 -27.58 10.75
C ASN A 235 -9.80 -26.10 11.18
N ASN A 236 -11.01 -25.62 11.46
CA ASN A 236 -11.21 -24.26 11.96
C ASN A 236 -10.59 -24.04 13.35
N GLN A 237 -10.66 -25.03 14.25
CA GLN A 237 -9.99 -24.98 15.56
C GLN A 237 -8.47 -24.91 15.42
N SER A 238 -7.90 -25.68 14.49
CA SER A 238 -6.47 -25.69 14.20
C SER A 238 -5.99 -24.32 13.70
N VAL A 239 -6.71 -23.73 12.74
CA VAL A 239 -6.43 -22.38 12.25
C VAL A 239 -6.59 -21.35 13.37
N ARG A 240 -7.64 -21.46 14.19
CA ARG A 240 -7.86 -20.56 15.33
C ARG A 240 -6.72 -20.63 16.36
N ALA A 241 -6.24 -21.83 16.68
CA ALA A 241 -5.14 -22.02 17.60
C ALA A 241 -3.85 -21.38 17.07
N MET A 242 -3.54 -21.54 15.78
CA MET A 242 -2.39 -20.87 15.16
C MET A 242 -2.46 -19.34 15.26
N LEU A 243 -3.65 -18.76 15.07
CA LEU A 243 -3.85 -17.31 15.22
C LEU A 243 -3.70 -16.87 16.69
N ASP A 244 -4.22 -17.66 17.64
CA ASP A 244 -4.16 -17.34 19.06
C ASP A 244 -2.72 -17.28 19.59
N GLN A 245 -1.85 -18.17 19.11
CA GLN A 245 -0.41 -18.17 19.45
C GLN A 245 0.30 -16.86 19.09
N ARG A 246 -0.25 -16.08 18.16
CA ARG A 246 0.26 -14.77 17.75
C ARG A 246 -0.55 -13.61 18.35
N GLY A 247 -1.46 -13.90 19.29
CA GLY A 247 -2.35 -12.92 19.91
C GLY A 247 -3.48 -12.44 19.00
N ILE A 248 -3.77 -13.14 17.90
CA ILE A 248 -4.78 -12.74 16.93
C ILE A 248 -6.09 -13.47 17.23
N LYS A 249 -7.12 -12.71 17.57
CA LYS A 249 -8.48 -13.21 17.83
C LYS A 249 -9.41 -12.73 16.70
N PRO A 250 -9.79 -13.60 15.74
CA PRO A 250 -10.63 -13.22 14.60
C PRO A 250 -11.92 -12.49 14.97
N GLU A 251 -12.54 -12.89 16.09
CA GLU A 251 -13.77 -12.31 16.62
C GLU A 251 -13.60 -10.92 17.25
N ALA A 252 -12.37 -10.51 17.55
CA ALA A 252 -12.05 -9.20 18.12
C ALA A 252 -11.59 -8.18 17.07
N LEU A 253 -11.31 -8.63 15.84
CA LEU A 253 -10.92 -7.73 14.76
C LEU A 253 -12.12 -6.86 14.33
N PRO A 254 -11.89 -5.56 14.05
CA PRO A 254 -12.96 -4.67 13.62
C PRO A 254 -13.53 -5.11 12.26
N PRO A 255 -14.85 -4.93 12.03
CA PRO A 255 -15.42 -5.19 10.71
C PRO A 255 -14.88 -4.18 9.70
N GLU A 256 -14.69 -4.66 8.48
CA GLU A 256 -14.34 -3.81 7.34
C GLU A 256 -15.61 -3.34 6.62
N GLU A 257 -15.47 -2.28 5.82
CA GLU A 257 -16.57 -1.81 4.97
C GLU A 257 -17.06 -2.93 4.04
N ASP A 258 -18.36 -2.97 3.79
CA ASP A 258 -18.99 -3.89 2.85
C ASP A 258 -18.24 -3.96 1.51
N ILE A 259 -17.74 -5.15 1.19
CA ILE A 259 -16.97 -5.42 -0.04
C ILE A 259 -17.78 -5.15 -1.33
N LYS A 260 -19.11 -5.28 -1.30
CA LYS A 260 -19.96 -4.94 -2.46
C LYS A 260 -20.02 -3.44 -2.71
N LYS A 261 -19.91 -2.60 -1.67
CA LYS A 261 -19.76 -1.15 -1.87
C LYS A 261 -18.39 -0.83 -2.46
N LEU A 262 -17.35 -1.57 -2.05
CA LEU A 262 -16.00 -1.47 -2.62
C LEU A 262 -15.98 -1.84 -4.12
N GLU A 263 -16.49 -3.01 -4.49
CA GLU A 263 -16.59 -3.46 -5.89
C GLU A 263 -17.26 -2.40 -6.79
N ARG A 264 -18.35 -1.79 -6.30
CA ARG A 264 -19.08 -0.75 -7.04
C ARG A 264 -18.26 0.51 -7.24
N ARG A 265 -17.49 0.94 -6.23
CA ARG A 265 -16.58 2.09 -6.34
C ARG A 265 -15.47 1.82 -7.34
N VAL A 266 -14.81 0.67 -7.25
CA VAL A 266 -13.74 0.28 -8.19
C VAL A 266 -14.26 0.29 -9.63
N LYS A 267 -15.41 -0.36 -9.90
CA LYS A 267 -16.03 -0.37 -11.24
C LYS A 267 -16.43 1.04 -11.72
N ALA A 268 -16.87 1.91 -10.82
CA ALA A 268 -17.23 3.28 -11.17
C ALA A 268 -15.99 4.11 -11.55
N GLU A 269 -14.87 3.90 -10.85
CA GLU A 269 -13.60 4.57 -11.15
C GLU A 269 -12.96 4.08 -12.44
N GLU A 270 -12.96 2.76 -12.70
CA GLU A 270 -12.53 2.20 -13.98
C GLU A 270 -13.31 2.82 -15.15
N LYS A 271 -14.64 2.91 -15.03
CA LYS A 271 -15.47 3.59 -16.02
C LYS A 271 -15.11 5.06 -16.21
N LYS A 272 -14.73 5.77 -15.15
CA LYS A 272 -14.25 7.16 -15.24
C LYS A 272 -12.89 7.25 -15.93
N LEU A 273 -11.98 6.32 -15.66
CA LEU A 273 -10.67 6.23 -16.31
C LEU A 273 -10.79 5.96 -17.81
N VAL A 274 -11.60 4.97 -18.21
CA VAL A 274 -11.86 4.66 -19.63
C VAL A 274 -12.49 5.86 -20.35
N LYS A 275 -13.41 6.58 -19.70
CA LYS A 275 -14.00 7.81 -20.27
C LYS A 275 -12.97 8.93 -20.44
N ARG A 276 -12.00 9.07 -19.53
CA ARG A 276 -10.94 10.08 -19.59
C ARG A 276 -9.81 9.72 -20.56
N ALA A 277 -9.59 8.44 -20.86
CA ALA A 277 -8.55 7.96 -21.76
C ALA A 277 -8.80 8.32 -23.24
N GLY A 278 -9.99 8.82 -23.58
CA GLY A 278 -10.38 9.09 -24.98
C GLY A 278 -10.70 7.82 -25.76
N LYS A 279 -11.15 7.97 -27.00
CA LYS A 279 -11.35 6.87 -27.95
C LYS A 279 -10.48 7.12 -29.17
N LEU A 280 -9.93 6.06 -29.75
CA LEU A 280 -9.26 6.15 -31.04
C LEU A 280 -10.27 6.60 -32.11
N PRO A 281 -9.87 7.43 -33.09
CA PRO A 281 -10.75 7.82 -34.19
C PRO A 281 -11.19 6.57 -34.97
N ALA A 282 -12.45 6.54 -35.41
CA ALA A 282 -12.95 5.48 -36.26
C ALA A 282 -12.14 5.41 -37.56
N PRO A 283 -11.86 4.21 -38.10
CA PRO A 283 -11.18 4.08 -39.38
C PRO A 283 -11.99 4.84 -40.43
N LYS A 284 -11.33 5.79 -41.11
CA LYS A 284 -11.94 6.43 -42.29
C LYS A 284 -12.10 5.35 -43.34
N ASN A 285 -13.33 5.01 -43.69
CA ASN A 285 -13.59 4.27 -44.92
C ASN A 285 -12.93 5.05 -46.06
N LYS A 286 -11.98 4.39 -46.73
CA LYS A 286 -11.48 4.87 -48.01
C LYS A 286 -12.55 4.47 -49.02
N ASP A 287 -13.36 5.45 -49.40
CA ASP A 287 -14.12 5.39 -50.66
C ASP A 287 -13.16 5.43 -51.85
#